data_AF-A0A445MSC9-F1
#
_entry.id   AF-A0A445MSC9-F1
#
_cell.length_a   1.000
_cell.length_b   1.000
_cell.length_c   1.000
_cell.angle_alpha   90.00
_cell.angle_beta   90.00
_cell.angle_gamma   90.00
#
_symmetry.space_group_name_H-M   'P 1'
#
loop_
_entity.id
_entity.type
_entity.pdbx_description
1 polymer ?
#
loop_
_entity_poly.entity_id
_entity_poly.type
_entity_poly.pdbx_seq_one_letter_code
_entity_poly.pdbx_strand_id
1 'polypeptide(L)'
;MDIKYVLYGKELEENSQAIDSEEAITLSVMKIDERMWYKGEMIIYKGQTEGAEPVELLGPFANPYDAGKYYIKLIKLLPTVEDDE
;
A
#
# COMPACT_ATOMS: atom_id res chain seq x y z
N MET A 1 10.11 11.95 -6.89
CA MET A 1 9.31 10.72 -6.94
C MET A 1 7.96 11.09 -6.33
N ASP A 2 6.87 10.95 -7.06
CA ASP A 2 5.55 11.36 -6.62
C ASP A 2 4.89 10.16 -5.93
N ILE A 3 4.74 10.20 -4.61
CA ILE A 3 4.13 9.11 -3.84
C ILE A 3 2.66 9.47 -3.63
N LYS A 4 1.77 8.61 -4.09
CA LYS A 4 0.31 8.80 -3.98
C LYS A 4 -0.32 7.93 -2.90
N TYR A 5 0.38 6.88 -2.49
CA TYR A 5 -0.15 5.84 -1.62
C TYR A 5 0.78 5.55 -0.46
N VAL A 6 0.18 5.31 0.71
CA VAL A 6 0.87 4.87 1.92
C VAL A 6 0.29 3.54 2.38
N LEU A 7 1.14 2.59 2.77
CA LEU A 7 0.75 1.31 3.35
C LEU A 7 1.20 1.24 4.82
N TYR A 8 0.53 0.44 5.64
CA TYR A 8 1.09 0.08 6.94
C TYR A 8 2.24 -0.91 6.78
N GLY A 9 3.42 -0.52 7.26
CA GLY A 9 4.62 -1.35 7.19
C GLY A 9 4.44 -2.72 7.85
N LYS A 10 3.75 -2.74 9.00
CA LYS A 10 3.44 -3.98 9.72
C LYS A 10 2.58 -4.95 8.91
N GLU A 11 1.50 -4.46 8.27
CA GLU A 11 0.64 -5.31 7.44
C GLU A 11 1.44 -5.89 6.26
N LEU A 12 2.37 -5.12 5.69
CA LEU A 12 3.27 -5.61 4.64
C LEU A 12 4.26 -6.67 5.15
N GLU A 13 4.83 -6.48 6.34
CA GLU A 13 5.73 -7.45 6.97
C GLU A 13 5.01 -8.79 7.23
N GLU A 14 3.77 -8.74 7.71
CA GLU A 14 2.90 -9.90 7.93
C GLU A 14 2.58 -10.65 6.61
N ASN A 15 2.61 -9.94 5.48
CA ASN A 15 2.38 -10.50 4.14
C ASN A 15 3.66 -10.53 3.28
N SER A 16 4.84 -10.55 3.91
CA SER A 16 6.13 -10.44 3.20
C SER A 16 6.37 -11.53 2.14
N GLN A 17 5.73 -12.69 2.28
CA GLN A 17 5.74 -13.78 1.30
C GLN A 17 5.08 -13.44 -0.04
N ALA A 18 4.20 -12.43 -0.07
CA ALA A 18 3.50 -11.99 -1.29
C ALA A 18 4.28 -10.95 -2.09
N ILE A 19 5.42 -10.47 -1.58
CA ILE A 19 6.27 -9.49 -2.27
C ILE A 19 6.97 -10.20 -3.44
N ASP A 20 6.83 -9.65 -4.64
CA ASP A 20 7.33 -10.20 -5.92
C ASP A 20 6.75 -11.58 -6.30
N SER A 21 5.72 -12.09 -5.63
CA SER A 21 5.14 -13.41 -5.92
C SER A 21 4.06 -13.40 -7.01
N GLU A 22 3.78 -12.23 -7.59
CA GLU A 22 2.62 -11.95 -8.47
C GLU A 22 1.24 -12.24 -7.83
N GLU A 23 1.21 -12.56 -6.52
CA GLU A 23 -0.01 -12.78 -5.77
C GLU A 23 -0.64 -11.43 -5.38
N ALA A 24 -1.96 -11.32 -5.61
CA ALA A 24 -2.73 -10.17 -5.16
C ALA A 24 -3.10 -10.35 -3.68
N ILE A 25 -2.76 -9.36 -2.86
CA ILE A 25 -3.10 -9.31 -1.44
C ILE A 25 -3.93 -8.08 -1.11
N THR A 26 -4.73 -8.19 -0.04
CA THR A 26 -5.55 -7.08 0.43
C THR A 26 -4.86 -6.39 1.62
N LEU A 27 -4.43 -5.15 1.43
CA LEU A 27 -3.81 -4.33 2.48
C LEU A 27 -4.60 -3.04 2.69
N SER A 28 -4.41 -2.40 3.85
CA SER A 28 -4.88 -1.03 4.02
C SER A 28 -3.94 -0.07 3.28
N VAL A 29 -4.53 0.83 2.50
CA VAL A 29 -3.82 1.83 1.72
C VAL A 29 -4.45 3.19 1.93
N MET A 30 -3.64 4.18 2.25
CA MET A 30 -4.06 5.57 2.31
C MET A 30 -3.76 6.24 0.97
N LYS A 31 -4.74 6.97 0.44
CA LYS A 31 -4.52 7.92 -0.65
C LYS A 31 -4.14 9.27 -0.07
N ILE A 32 -2.98 9.80 -0.48
CA ILE A 32 -2.43 11.04 0.11
C ILE A 32 -3.25 12.28 -0.27
N ASP A 33 -3.80 12.31 -1.48
CA ASP A 33 -4.63 13.41 -1.99
C ASP A 33 -5.98 13.51 -1.27
N GLU A 34 -6.60 12.35 -1.02
CA GLU A 34 -7.90 12.24 -0.34
C GLU A 34 -7.74 12.21 1.20
N ARG A 35 -6.54 11.89 1.72
CA ARG A 35 -6.26 11.63 3.14
C ARG A 35 -7.21 10.61 3.76
N MET A 36 -7.66 9.66 2.96
CA MET A 36 -8.58 8.59 3.36
C MET A 36 -7.91 7.24 3.22
N TRP A 37 -8.25 6.34 4.15
CA TRP A 37 -7.85 4.95 4.12
C TRP A 37 -8.85 4.12 3.33
N TYR A 38 -8.34 3.09 2.67
CA TYR A 38 -9.09 2.15 1.86
C TYR A 38 -8.55 0.74 2.09
N LYS A 39 -9.35 -0.27 1.78
CA LYS A 39 -8.85 -1.63 1.57
C LYS A 39 -8.55 -1.81 0.09
N GLY A 40 -7.28 -1.98 -0.24
CA GLY A 40 -6.82 -2.16 -1.61
C GLY A 40 -6.43 -3.62 -1.86
N GLU A 41 -6.95 -4.21 -2.93
CA GLU A 41 -6.40 -5.44 -3.50
C GLU A 41 -5.28 -5.05 -4.47
N MET A 42 -4.07 -5.55 -4.23
CA MET A 42 -2.88 -5.11 -4.95
C MET A 42 -1.81 -6.18 -5.03
N ILE A 43 -0.97 -6.09 -6.06
CA ILE A 43 0.29 -6.86 -6.16
C ILE A 43 1.44 -5.94 -5.76
N ILE A 44 2.41 -6.48 -5.02
CA ILE A 44 3.52 -5.71 -4.45
C ILE A 44 4.84 -6.15 -5.06
N TYR A 45 5.64 -5.17 -5.45
CA TYR A 45 6.94 -5.36 -6.07
C TYR A 45 8.06 -4.70 -5.25
N LYS A 46 9.21 -5.36 -5.19
CA LYS A 46 10.43 -4.82 -4.60
C LYS A 46 11.22 -4.04 -5.65
N GLY A 47 10.80 -2.80 -5.88
CA GLY A 47 11.39 -1.90 -6.87
C GLY A 47 10.44 -1.58 -8.02
N GLN A 48 10.95 -0.79 -8.97
CA GLN A 48 10.13 -0.22 -10.03
C GLN A 48 9.63 -1.29 -11.01
N THR A 49 8.32 -1.36 -11.17
CA THR A 49 7.64 -2.27 -12.11
C THR A 49 6.71 -1.49 -13.02
N GLU A 50 6.60 -1.91 -14.28
CA GLU A 50 5.73 -1.24 -15.26
C GLU A 50 4.26 -1.25 -14.81
N GLY A 51 3.64 -0.07 -14.78
CA GLY A 51 2.26 0.10 -14.32
C GLY A 51 2.06 -0.04 -12.81
N ALA A 52 3.14 -0.09 -12.02
CA ALA A 52 3.10 -0.03 -10.58
C ALA A 52 3.52 1.37 -10.07
N GLU A 53 2.85 1.84 -9.02
CA GLU A 53 3.09 3.15 -8.41
C GLU A 53 3.95 2.98 -7.14
N PRO A 54 4.91 3.89 -6.87
CA PRO A 54 5.69 3.83 -5.65
C PRO A 54 4.83 4.12 -4.42
N VAL A 55 5.17 3.45 -3.32
CA VAL A 55 4.50 3.66 -2.03
C VAL A 55 5.48 4.07 -0.95
N GLU A 56 4.93 4.66 0.10
CA GLU A 56 5.63 4.89 1.37
C GLU A 56 5.06 3.96 2.43
N LEU A 57 5.92 3.48 3.34
CA LEU A 57 5.47 2.65 4.45
C LEU A 57 5.30 3.49 5.70
N LEU A 58 4.25 3.19 6.44
CA LEU A 58 3.96 3.83 7.71
C LEU A 58 4.35 2.92 8.87
N GLY A 59 5.26 3.41 9.71
CA GLY A 59 5.71 2.71 10.91
C GLY A 59 4.72 2.80 12.08
N PRO A 60 5.03 2.14 13.22
CA PRO A 60 4.15 2.03 14.39
C PRO A 60 3.77 3.35 15.08
N PHE A 61 4.42 4.46 14.73
CA PHE A 61 4.12 5.80 15.26
C PHE A 61 3.72 6.80 14.16
N ALA A 62 3.12 6.31 13.07
CA ALA A 62 2.80 7.11 11.89
C ALA A 62 4.02 7.81 11.25
N ASN A 63 5.23 7.29 11.51
CA ASN A 63 6.43 7.79 10.89
C ASN A 63 6.63 7.12 9.52
N PRO A 64 6.66 7.88 8.42
CA PRO A 64 6.93 7.32 7.11
C PRO A 64 8.37 6.81 7.01
N TYR A 65 8.58 5.70 6.30
CA TYR A 65 9.88 5.13 5.98
C TYR A 65 9.83 4.35 4.66
N ASP A 66 11.00 3.96 4.14
CA ASP A 66 11.14 3.14 2.93
C ASP A 66 10.38 3.70 1.70
N ALA A 67 10.29 5.03 1.60
CA ALA A 67 9.69 5.75 0.49
C ALA A 67 10.28 5.32 -0.86
N GLY A 68 9.43 4.76 -1.74
CA GLY A 68 9.83 4.31 -3.08
C GLY A 68 10.64 3.01 -3.12
N LYS A 69 10.75 2.29 -2.00
CA LYS A 69 11.35 0.94 -1.94
C LYS A 69 10.41 -0.14 -2.49
N TYR A 70 9.12 0.05 -2.28
CA TYR A 70 8.06 -0.84 -2.74
C TYR A 70 7.17 -0.12 -3.75
N TYR A 71 6.63 -0.91 -4.66
CA TYR A 71 5.70 -0.45 -5.68
C TYR A 71 4.47 -1.33 -5.67
N ILE A 72 3.30 -0.74 -5.92
CA ILE A 72 2.03 -1.47 -5.93
C ILE A 72 1.34 -1.34 -7.27
N LYS A 73 0.70 -2.43 -7.69
CA LYS A 73 -0.29 -2.41 -8.76
C LYS A 73 -1.66 -2.63 -8.14
N LEU A 74 -2.43 -1.55 -8.01
CA LEU A 74 -3.79 -1.59 -7.46
C LEU A 74 -4.73 -2.25 -8.47
N ILE A 75 -5.37 -3.34 -8.04
CA ILE A 75 -6.40 -4.05 -8.79
C ILE A 75 -7.77 -3.50 -8.42
N LYS A 76 -8.01 -3.30 -7.12
CA LYS A 76 -9.29 -2.81 -6.60
C LYS A 76 -9.08 -1.96 -5.36
N LEU A 77 -9.89 -0.92 -5.22
CA LEU A 77 -9.97 -0.08 -4.03
C LEU A 77 -11.39 -0.16 -3.47
N LEU A 78 -11.51 -0.55 -2.22
CA LEU A 78 -12.75 -0.60 -1.47
C LEU A 78 -12.68 0.43 -0.34
N PRO A 79 -13.73 1.22 -0.09
CA PRO A 79 -13.78 2.06 1.10
C PRO A 79 -13.62 1.17 2.35
N THR A 80 -12.81 1.60 3.32
CA THR A 80 -12.89 1.05 4.67
C THR A 80 -14.24 1.47 5.23
N VAL A 81 -15.16 0.52 5.37
CA VAL A 81 -16.49 0.77 5.95
C VAL A 81 -16.28 1.05 7.44
N GLU A 82 -16.00 2.31 7.78
CA GLU A 82 -15.94 2.84 9.16
C GLU A 82 -16.60 4.22 9.23
N ASP A 83 -17.68 4.44 8.49
CA ASP A 83 -18.56 5.61 8.67
C ASP A 83 -20.02 5.22 8.37
N ASP A 84 -20.54 4.30 9.18
CA ASP A 84 -21.99 4.15 9.43
C ASP A 84 -22.13 3.83 10.93
N GLU A 85 -22.29 4.91 11.70
CA GLU A 85 -22.89 5.09 13.05
C GLU A 85 -22.74 4.00 14.13
#